data_AF-A0A0T5ZTD6-F1
#
_entry.id   AF-A0A0T5ZTD6-F1
#
_cell.length_a   1.000
_cell.length_b   1.000
_cell.length_c   1.000
_cell.angle_alpha   90.00
_cell.angle_beta   90.00
_cell.angle_gamma   90.00
#
_symmetry.space_group_name_H-M   'P 1'
#
loop_
_entity.id
_entity.type
_entity.pdbx_description
1 polymer ?
#
loop_
_entity_poly.entity_id
_entity_poly.type
_entity_poly.pdbx_seq_one_letter_code
_entity_poly.pdbx_strand_id
1 'polypeptide(L)'
;MFYFVSFNPRERAKRDQIVEAYRRYARHFEKKIPQFKLVGFYSRSVLLGSRPHYLAIWEFSDYSNLDEWNKVFAKDKEGQKLAKALGDLATDWEAKVMSNLI
;
A
#
# COMPACT_ATOMS: atom_id res chain seq x y z
N MET A 1 -3.79 7.89 12.68
CA MET A 1 -2.61 6.99 12.61
C MET A 1 -2.31 6.70 11.15
N PHE A 2 -1.09 6.28 10.84
CA PHE A 2 -0.65 6.05 9.47
C PHE A 2 -0.06 4.65 9.28
N TYR A 3 -0.41 4.00 8.17
CA TYR A 3 0.18 2.75 7.73
C TYR A 3 1.10 3.04 6.56
N PHE A 4 2.40 2.90 6.79
CA PHE A 4 3.45 3.08 5.79
C PHE A 4 3.75 1.74 5.16
N VAL A 5 3.85 1.74 3.84
CA VAL A 5 4.13 0.56 3.04
C VAL A 5 5.19 0.91 2.03
N SER A 6 6.38 0.32 2.16
CA SER A 6 7.51 0.58 1.29
C SER A 6 8.01 -0.69 0.62
N PHE A 7 8.44 -0.58 -0.64
CA PHE A 7 8.94 -1.72 -1.42
C PHE A 7 9.85 -1.27 -2.57
N ASN A 8 10.61 -2.21 -3.11
CA ASN A 8 11.37 -2.05 -4.35
C ASN A 8 10.63 -2.70 -5.52
N PRO A 9 10.69 -2.14 -6.74
CA PRO A 9 10.19 -2.83 -7.92
C PRO A 9 11.06 -4.04 -8.25
N ARG A 10 10.48 -5.10 -8.79
CA ARG A 10 11.25 -6.15 -9.46
C ARG A 10 11.87 -5.60 -10.75
N GLU A 11 12.98 -6.21 -11.20
CA GLU A 11 13.80 -5.69 -12.33
C GLU A 11 13.02 -5.37 -13.61
N ARG A 12 11.94 -6.12 -13.90
CA ARG A 12 11.12 -5.94 -15.12
C ARG A 12 9.81 -5.18 -14.89
N ALA A 13 9.51 -4.79 -13.66
CA ALA A 13 8.27 -4.09 -13.34
C ALA A 13 8.35 -2.63 -13.82
N LYS A 14 7.48 -2.26 -14.75
CA LYS A 14 7.40 -0.87 -15.24
C LYS A 14 6.64 -0.01 -14.24
N ARG A 15 7.04 1.27 -14.12
CA ARG A 15 6.39 2.25 -13.24
C ARG A 15 4.87 2.30 -13.44
N ASP A 16 4.41 2.35 -14.68
CA ASP A 16 2.98 2.44 -14.98
C ASP A 16 2.20 1.20 -14.54
N GLN A 17 2.82 0.01 -14.62
CA GLN A 17 2.21 -1.23 -14.13
C GLN A 17 2.05 -1.20 -12.61
N ILE A 18 3.07 -0.71 -11.90
CA ILE A 18 3.04 -0.57 -10.44
C ILE A 18 1.98 0.44 -10.02
N VAL A 19 1.98 1.63 -10.63
CA VAL A 19 1.02 2.70 -10.34
C VAL A 19 -0.41 2.22 -10.59
N GLU A 20 -0.66 1.54 -11.70
CA GLU A 20 -2.00 1.04 -12.02
C GLU A 20 -2.43 -0.11 -11.10
N ALA A 21 -1.53 -1.04 -10.77
CA ALA A 21 -1.81 -2.10 -9.79
C ALA A 21 -2.15 -1.50 -8.41
N TYR A 22 -1.38 -0.51 -7.95
CA TYR A 22 -1.61 0.15 -6.67
C TYR A 22 -2.92 0.94 -6.67
N ARG A 23 -3.22 1.65 -7.76
CA ARG A 23 -4.48 2.39 -7.93
C ARG A 23 -5.70 1.46 -7.86
N ARG A 24 -5.64 0.30 -8.54
CA ARG A 24 -6.73 -0.69 -8.50
C ARG A 24 -6.93 -1.24 -7.10
N TYR A 25 -5.83 -1.61 -6.44
CA TYR A 25 -5.85 -2.07 -5.06
C TYR A 25 -6.48 -1.03 -4.13
N ALA A 26 -6.04 0.23 -4.20
CA ALA A 26 -6.55 1.29 -3.35
C ALA A 26 -8.02 1.59 -3.57
N ARG A 27 -8.44 1.77 -4.82
CA ARG A 27 -9.86 2.02 -5.14
C ARG A 27 -10.76 0.87 -4.71
N HIS A 28 -10.26 -0.37 -4.72
CA HIS A 28 -11.02 -1.53 -4.27
C HIS A 28 -11.26 -1.49 -2.77
N PHE A 29 -10.23 -1.21 -1.97
CA PHE A 29 -10.35 -1.18 -0.51
C PHE A 29 -10.99 0.10 0.03
N GLU A 30 -10.77 1.26 -0.58
CA GLU A 30 -11.45 2.51 -0.18
C GLU A 30 -12.98 2.41 -0.27
N LYS A 31 -13.49 1.66 -1.26
CA LYS A 31 -14.94 1.40 -1.38
C LYS A 31 -15.50 0.52 -0.27
N LYS A 32 -14.68 -0.39 0.26
CA LYS A 32 -15.10 -1.39 1.26
C LYS A 32 -14.84 -0.93 2.68
N ILE A 33 -13.81 -0.11 2.87
CA ILE A 33 -13.33 0.38 4.15
C ILE A 33 -13.02 1.88 3.98
N PRO A 34 -14.06 2.74 3.93
CA PRO A 34 -13.87 4.18 3.74
C PRO A 34 -12.96 4.85 4.78
N GLN A 35 -12.86 4.25 5.97
CA GLN A 35 -12.01 4.67 7.09
C GLN A 35 -10.52 4.33 6.92
N PHE A 36 -10.14 3.61 5.86
CA PHE A 36 -8.76 3.29 5.50
C PHE A 36 -8.39 3.99 4.19
N LYS A 37 -7.99 5.25 4.31
CA LYS A 37 -7.83 6.16 3.17
C LYS A 37 -6.40 6.18 2.66
N LEU A 38 -6.19 6.12 1.34
CA LEU A 38 -4.87 6.37 0.78
C LEU A 38 -4.56 7.87 0.85
N VAL A 39 -3.54 8.23 1.62
CA VAL A 39 -3.04 9.62 1.69
C VAL A 39 -2.22 9.94 0.45
N GLY A 40 -1.38 9.00 0.03
CA GLY A 40 -0.56 9.16 -1.16
C GLY A 40 0.28 7.94 -1.51
N PHE A 41 0.70 7.90 -2.76
CA PHE A 41 1.65 6.92 -3.29
C PHE A 41 2.79 7.65 -4.00
N TYR A 42 4.00 7.43 -3.52
CA TYR A 42 5.19 8.18 -3.87
C TYR A 42 6.26 7.23 -4.40
N SER A 43 7.04 7.71 -5.37
CA SER A 43 8.24 7.05 -5.86
C SER A 43 9.44 7.95 -5.62
N ARG A 44 10.54 7.36 -5.18
CA ARG A 44 11.81 8.05 -4.98
C ARG A 44 12.35 8.56 -6.31
N SER A 45 12.73 9.84 -6.37
CA SER A 45 13.52 10.34 -7.49
C SER A 45 14.95 9.78 -7.39
N VAL A 46 15.45 9.17 -8.47
CA VAL A 46 16.63 8.29 -8.46
C VAL A 46 17.92 8.94 -7.95
N LEU A 47 17.96 10.28 -7.90
CA LEU A 47 19.13 11.07 -7.52
C LEU A 47 19.27 11.30 -5.99
N LEU A 48 18.26 11.00 -5.17
CA LEU A 48 18.29 11.27 -3.72
C LEU A 48 17.57 10.18 -2.90
N GLY A 49 18.18 9.77 -1.77
CA GLY A 49 17.61 8.87 -0.76
C GLY A 49 18.02 7.39 -0.85
N SER A 50 17.88 6.65 0.25
CA SER A 50 18.10 5.19 0.32
C SER A 50 16.91 4.41 -0.25
N ARG A 51 17.07 3.10 -0.48
CA ARG A 51 15.93 2.21 -0.75
C ARG A 51 15.05 2.13 0.52
N PRO A 52 13.75 1.76 0.42
CA PRO A 52 13.02 1.31 -0.76
C PRO A 52 12.59 2.42 -1.76
N HIS A 53 12.29 2.04 -3.01
CA HIS A 53 12.00 3.00 -4.08
C HIS A 53 10.56 3.53 -4.11
N TYR A 54 9.59 2.78 -3.60
CA TYR A 54 8.19 3.19 -3.54
C TYR A 54 7.72 3.26 -2.08
N LEU A 55 6.84 4.22 -1.80
CA LEU A 55 6.20 4.41 -0.51
C LEU A 55 4.71 4.73 -0.71
N ALA A 56 3.84 4.02 -0.02
CA ALA A 56 2.45 4.37 0.14
C ALA A 56 2.14 4.66 1.60
N ILE A 57 1.24 5.62 1.81
CA ILE A 57 0.81 6.06 3.14
C ILE A 57 -0.71 5.96 3.18
N TRP A 58 -1.22 5.21 4.15
CA TRP A 58 -2.64 5.12 4.44
C TRP A 58 -2.93 5.77 5.78
N GLU A 59 -4.07 6.40 5.91
CA GLU A 59 -4.56 6.99 7.15
C GLU A 59 -5.75 6.21 7.68
N PHE A 60 -5.77 6.03 9.00
CA PHE A 60 -6.86 5.39 9.73
C PHE A 60 -6.94 5.97 11.15
N SER A 61 -8.13 5.95 11.78
CA SER A 61 -8.35 6.58 13.10
C SER A 61 -7.67 5.83 14.23
N ASP A 62 -7.74 4.51 14.24
CA ASP A 62 -7.28 3.66 15.35
C ASP A 62 -7.01 2.21 14.92
N TYR A 63 -6.38 1.42 15.79
CA TYR A 63 -6.05 0.03 15.50
C TYR A 63 -7.25 -0.86 15.18
N SER A 64 -8.46 -0.54 15.64
CA SER A 64 -9.65 -1.35 15.34
C SER A 64 -10.02 -1.30 13.85
N ASN A 65 -9.70 -0.20 13.15
CA ASN A 65 -9.82 -0.12 11.70
C ASN A 65 -8.87 -1.08 10.98
N LEU A 66 -7.68 -1.34 11.54
CA LEU A 66 -6.75 -2.31 10.97
C LEU A 66 -7.27 -3.74 11.15
N ASP A 67 -7.89 -4.03 12.29
CA ASP A 67 -8.56 -5.32 12.53
C ASP A 67 -9.74 -5.53 11.59
N GLU A 68 -10.53 -4.48 11.34
CA GLU A 68 -11.61 -4.52 10.36
C GLU A 68 -11.07 -4.74 8.95
N TRP A 69 -9.98 -4.04 8.58
CA TRP A 69 -9.31 -4.25 7.31
C TRP A 69 -8.86 -5.70 7.14
N ASN A 70 -8.24 -6.30 8.16
CA ASN A 70 -7.83 -7.69 8.15
C ASN A 70 -9.01 -8.65 7.97
N LYS A 71 -10.15 -8.39 8.63
CA LYS A 71 -11.38 -9.20 8.50
C LYS A 71 -11.97 -9.11 7.09
N VAL A 72 -12.00 -7.91 6.50
CA VAL A 72 -12.47 -7.71 5.12
C VAL A 72 -11.53 -8.39 4.14
N PHE A 73 -10.23 -8.15 4.26
CA PHE A 73 -9.20 -8.75 3.40
C PHE A 73 -9.24 -10.28 3.42
N ALA A 74 -9.42 -10.90 4.58
CA ALA A 74 -9.49 -12.36 4.72
C ALA A 74 -10.64 -12.99 3.91
N LYS A 75 -11.73 -12.27 3.69
CA LYS A 75 -12.91 -12.74 2.94
C LYS A 75 -12.93 -12.27 1.49
N ASP A 76 -12.07 -11.32 1.12
CA ASP A 76 -12.10 -10.65 -0.16
C ASP A 76 -11.15 -11.28 -1.18
N LYS A 77 -11.66 -12.27 -1.92
CA LYS A 77 -10.88 -12.96 -2.96
C LYS A 77 -10.33 -12.03 -4.04
N GLU A 78 -11.06 -10.97 -4.40
CA GLU A 78 -10.59 -10.03 -5.41
C GLU A 78 -9.50 -9.12 -4.84
N GLY A 79 -9.69 -8.64 -3.61
CA GLY A 79 -8.65 -7.91 -2.88
C GLY A 79 -7.35 -8.70 -2.72
N GLN A 80 -7.44 -10.00 -2.45
CA GLN A 80 -6.30 -10.91 -2.37
C GLN A 80 -5.59 -11.08 -3.72
N LYS A 81 -6.33 -11.18 -4.84
CA LYS A 81 -5.73 -11.20 -6.19
C LYS A 81 -5.01 -9.89 -6.51
N LEU A 82 -5.59 -8.75 -6.16
CA LEU A 82 -4.96 -7.44 -6.35
C LEU A 82 -3.68 -7.31 -5.50
N ALA A 83 -3.70 -7.77 -4.25
CA ALA A 83 -2.52 -7.83 -3.39
C ALA A 83 -1.43 -8.75 -3.96
N LYS A 84 -1.82 -9.91 -4.50
CA LYS A 84 -0.88 -10.81 -5.17
C LYS A 84 -0.23 -10.16 -6.40
N ALA A 85 -1.02 -9.47 -7.24
CA ALA A 85 -0.49 -8.75 -8.39
C ALA A 85 0.53 -7.66 -7.98
N LEU A 86 0.33 -7.01 -6.84
CA LEU A 86 1.33 -6.11 -6.25
C LEU A 86 2.59 -6.86 -5.80
N GLY A 87 2.45 -8.00 -5.12
CA GLY A 87 3.57 -8.86 -4.73
C GLY A 87 4.39 -9.40 -5.91
N ASP A 88 3.74 -9.64 -7.05
CA ASP A 88 4.39 -10.09 -8.29
C ASP A 88 5.20 -8.98 -8.96
N LEU A 89 4.94 -7.70 -8.64
CA LEU A 89 5.66 -6.53 -9.18
C LEU A 89 6.73 -5.98 -8.24
N ALA A 90 6.76 -6.42 -6.99
CA ALA A 90 7.57 -5.81 -5.94
C ALA A 90 8.37 -6.83 -5.12
N THR A 91 9.42 -6.33 -4.46
CA THR A 91 10.30 -7.06 -3.54
C THR A 91 10.60 -6.19 -2.33
N ASP A 92 11.15 -6.80 -1.28
CA ASP A 92 11.58 -6.12 -0.04
C ASP A 92 10.45 -5.31 0.60
N TRP A 93 9.28 -5.93 0.69
CA TRP A 93 8.12 -5.29 1.32
C TRP A 93 8.38 -5.06 2.80
N GLU A 94 8.15 -3.83 3.22
CA GLU A 94 8.17 -3.41 4.60
C GLU A 94 6.91 -2.60 4.89
N ALA A 95 6.26 -2.89 6.03
CA ALA A 95 5.10 -2.16 6.47
C ALA A 95 5.20 -1.79 7.94
N LYS A 96 4.76 -0.57 8.29
CA LYS A 96 4.84 -0.01 9.64
C LYS A 96 3.61 0.80 9.96
N VAL A 97 3.14 0.70 11.20
CA VAL A 97 2.17 1.64 11.75
C VAL A 97 2.92 2.74 12.49
N MET A 98 2.57 3.99 12.21
CA MET A 98 3.18 5.16 12.82
C MET A 98 2.09 6.12 13.32
N SER A 99 2.34 6.79 14.42
CA SER A 99 1.47 7.85 14.95
C SER A 99 1.96 9.21 14.48
N ASN A 100 1.03 10.14 14.24
CA ASN A 100 1.41 11.53 14.09
C ASN A 100 1.80 12.09 15.46
N LEU A 101 2.89 12.86 15.52
CA LEU A 101 3.36 13.48 16.77
C LEU A 101 3.18 15.00 16.79
N ILE A 102 3.02 15.65 15.61
CA ILE A 102 2.87 17.10 15.45
C ILE A 102 1.87 17.41 14.33
#